data_AF-A0A257PWE8-F1
#
_entry.id   AF-A0A257PWE8-F1
#
_cell.length_a   1.000
_cell.length_b   1.000
_cell.length_c   1.000
_cell.angle_alpha   90.00
_cell.angle_beta   90.00
_cell.angle_gamma   90.00
#
_symmetry.space_group_name_H-M   'P 1'
#
loop_
_entity.id
_entity.type
_entity.pdbx_description
1 polymer ?
#
loop_
_entity_poly.entity_id
_entity_poly.type
_entity_poly.pdbx_seq_one_letter_code
_entity_poly.pdbx_strand_id
1 'polypeptide(L)' 'MAKIGFIGLGNMGAPMAANLVKAGHAVTGYDLNQAALDALAAAGGKTAGSAAEAAKGAEIV' A
#
# COMPACT_ATOMS: atom_id res chain seq x y z
N MET A 1 -14.86 -2.78 4.30
CA MET A 1 -13.40 -2.67 4.45
C MET A 1 -12.77 -3.88 3.76
N ALA A 2 -11.97 -3.66 2.73
CA ALA A 2 -11.27 -4.73 1.98
C ALA A 2 -9.79 -4.74 2.34
N LYS A 3 -9.12 -5.88 2.19
CA LYS A 3 -7.66 -6.03 2.33
C LYS A 3 -7.00 -5.95 0.97
N ILE A 4 -6.17 -4.94 0.75
CA ILE A 4 -5.60 -4.61 -0.56
C ILE A 4 -4.08 -4.65 -0.45
N GLY A 5 -3.44 -5.45 -1.30
CA GLY A 5 -2.01 -5.34 -1.58
C GLY A 5 -1.81 -4.25 -2.63
N PHE A 6 -0.77 -3.43 -2.52
CA PHE A 6 -0.50 -2.39 -3.50
C PHE A 6 0.98 -2.41 -3.91
N ILE A 7 1.26 -2.74 -5.18
CA ILE A 7 2.63 -2.87 -5.68
C ILE A 7 2.99 -1.65 -6.53
N GLY A 8 3.96 -0.88 -6.05
CA GLY A 8 4.38 0.38 -6.65
C GLY A 8 3.63 1.58 -6.07
N LEU A 9 4.36 2.48 -5.44
CA LEU A 9 3.89 3.68 -4.75
C LEU A 9 4.54 4.94 -5.33
N GLY A 10 4.88 4.91 -6.62
CA GLY A 10 5.31 6.10 -7.35
C GLY A 10 4.17 7.11 -7.59
N ASN A 11 4.37 8.02 -8.55
CA ASN A 11 3.47 9.17 -8.77
C ASN A 11 1.99 8.84 -8.93
N MET A 12 1.65 7.68 -9.50
CA MET A 12 0.25 7.23 -9.60
C MET A 12 -0.17 6.36 -8.41
N GLY A 13 0.70 5.45 -7.98
CA GLY A 13 0.36 4.47 -6.95
C GLY A 13 0.16 5.09 -5.57
N ALA A 14 1.02 6.03 -5.17
CA ALA A 14 0.92 6.70 -3.88
C ALA A 14 -0.45 7.38 -3.63
N PRO A 15 -0.95 8.27 -4.50
CA PRO A 15 -2.26 8.90 -4.28
C PRO A 15 -3.42 7.90 -4.35
N MET A 16 -3.31 6.84 -5.16
CA MET A 16 -4.31 5.77 -5.18
C MET A 16 -4.36 5.00 -3.85
N ALA A 17 -3.21 4.54 -3.35
CA ALA A 17 -3.12 3.83 -2.09
C ALA A 17 -3.59 4.69 -0.92
N ALA A 18 -3.21 5.98 -0.87
CA ALA A 18 -3.67 6.91 0.14
C ALA A 18 -5.19 7.11 0.12
N ASN A 19 -5.80 7.21 -1.07
CA ASN A 19 -7.25 7.32 -1.21
C ASN A 19 -7.98 6.05 -0.74
N LEU A 20 -7.42 4.87 -1.00
CA LEU A 20 -7.97 3.60 -0.49
C LEU A 20 -7.90 3.53 1.04
N VAL A 21 -6.80 3.98 1.64
CA VAL A 21 -6.69 4.09 3.11
C VAL A 21 -7.72 5.08 3.65
N LYS A 22 -7.84 6.27 3.05
CA LYS A 22 -8.83 7.29 3.43
C LYS A 22 -10.28 6.77 3.33
N ALA A 23 -10.57 5.91 2.36
CA ALA A 23 -11.87 5.26 2.20
C ALA A 23 -12.11 4.11 3.20
N GLY A 24 -11.16 3.82 4.09
CA GLY A 24 -11.29 2.82 5.15
C GLY A 24 -10.98 1.39 4.70
N HIS A 25 -10.18 1.22 3.64
CA HIS A 25 -9.62 -0.09 3.27
C HIS A 25 -8.30 -0.35 4.02
N ALA A 26 -8.00 -1.62 4.28
CA ALA A 26 -6.71 -2.03 4.83
C ALA A 26 -5.73 -2.20 3.66
N VAL A 27 -4.80 -1.25 3.49
CA VAL A 27 -3.83 -1.28 2.38
C VAL A 27 -2.45 -1.67 2.92
N THR A 28 -1.84 -2.68 2.31
CA THR A 28 -0.44 -3.06 2.52
C THR A 28 0.33 -2.83 1.24
N GLY A 29 1.27 -1.89 1.23
CA GLY A 29 2.03 -1.51 0.05
C GLY A 29 3.47 -2.02 0.05
N TYR A 30 4.02 -2.17 -1.15
CA TYR A 30 5.44 -2.42 -1.39
C TYR A 30 5.96 -1.51 -2.51
N ASP A 31 7.15 -0.96 -2.34
CA ASP A 31 7.91 -0.22 -3.35
C ASP A 31 9.42 -0.41 -3.09
N LEU A 32 10.25 -0.18 -4.10
CA LEU A 32 11.71 -0.18 -3.96
C LEU A 32 12.23 1.09 -3.28
N ASN A 33 11.46 2.18 -3.33
CA ASN A 33 11.78 3.46 -2.73
C ASN A 33 11.22 3.56 -1.31
N GLN A 34 12.12 3.61 -0.32
CA GLN A 34 11.76 3.74 1.09
C GLN A 34 10.89 4.98 1.38
N ALA A 35 11.14 6.11 0.71
CA ALA A 35 10.35 7.31 0.94
C ALA A 35 8.88 7.14 0.51
N ALA A 36 8.61 6.29 -0.48
CA ALA A 36 7.25 5.99 -0.91
C ALA A 36 6.52 5.08 0.10
N LEU A 37 7.25 4.12 0.70
CA LEU A 37 6.75 3.31 1.81
C LEU A 37 6.42 4.18 3.04
N ASP A 38 7.31 5.11 3.39
CA ASP A 38 7.13 6.01 4.53
C ASP A 38 5.89 6.91 4.33
N ALA A 39 5.69 7.40 3.11
CA ALA A 39 4.51 8.19 2.75
C ALA A 39 3.20 7.38 2.89
N LEU A 40 3.19 6.10 2.49
CA LEU A 40 2.03 5.23 2.69
C LEU A 40 1.76 4.99 4.17
N ALA A 41 2.81 4.74 4.96
CA ALA A 41 2.69 4.55 6.41
C ALA A 41 2.13 5.80 7.09
N ALA A 42 2.62 6.98 6.71
CA ALA A 42 2.11 8.26 7.21
C ALA A 42 0.65 8.51 6.83
N ALA A 43 0.19 8.00 5.68
CA ALA A 43 -1.21 8.04 5.28
C ALA A 43 -2.10 7.03 6.02
N GLY A 44 -1.53 6.13 6.83
CA GLY A 44 -2.24 5.11 7.61
C GLY A 44 -2.24 3.70 6.98
N GLY A 45 -1.50 3.51 5.88
CA GLY A 45 -1.29 2.19 5.28
C GLY A 45 -0.21 1.37 6.02
N LYS A 46 -0.09 0.09 5.65
CA LYS A 46 1.00 -0.79 6.09
C LYS A 46 2.02 -0.97 4.98
N THR A 47 3.25 -1.29 5.34
CA THR A 47 4.34 -1.54 4.40
C THR A 47 4.80 -2.99 4.50
N ALA A 48 5.13 -3.61 3.38
CA ALA A 48 5.73 -4.95 3.32
C ALA A 48 7.19 -4.87 2.84
N GLY A 49 7.99 -5.90 3.10
CA GLY A 49 9.38 -6.00 2.63
C GLY A 49 9.53 -6.59 1.22
N SER A 50 8.43 -7.09 0.63
CA SER A 50 8.41 -7.57 -0.75
C SER A 50 7.01 -7.52 -1.35
N ALA A 51 6.90 -7.60 -2.68
CA ALA A 51 5.62 -7.67 -3.36
C ALA A 51 4.81 -8.91 -2.96
N ALA A 52 5.49 -10.05 -2.78
CA ALA A 52 4.86 -11.29 -2.31
C ALA A 52 4.29 -11.15 -0.90
N GLU A 53 4.99 -10.43 -0.01
CA GLU A 53 4.51 -10.16 1.34
C GLU A 53 3.32 -9.18 1.33
N ALA A 54 3.33 -8.15 0.48
CA ALA A 54 2.18 -7.24 0.32
C ALA A 54 0.93 -7.96 -0.19
N ALA A 55 1.09 -8.95 -1.07
CA ALA A 55 -0.02 -9.77 -1.59
C ALA A 55 -0.54 -10.81 -0.59
N LYS A 56 0.23 -11.13 0.46
CA LYS A 56 -0.11 -12.21 1.40
C LYS A 56 -1.35 -11.86 2.22
N GLY A 57 -2.45 -12.55 1.96
CA GLY A 57 -3.72 -12.34 2.67
C GLY A 57 -4.50 -11.11 2.21
N ALA A 58 -4.08 -10.48 1.10
CA ALA A 58 -4.88 -9.50 0.38
C ALA A 58 -5.99 -10.21 -0.42
N GLU A 59 -7.14 -9.56 -0.53
CA GLU A 59 -8.27 -9.99 -1.37
C GLU A 59 -8.09 -9.49 -2.80
N ILE A 60 -7.37 -8.37 -2.96
CA ILE A 60 -7.10 -7.66 -4.21
C ILE A 60 -5.64 -7.20 -4.18
N VAL A 61 -4.92 -7.30 -5.30
CA VAL A 61 -3.55 -6.81 -5.50
C VAL A 61 -3.51 -5.91 -6.72
#